data_AF-A0A1Y3B1B9-F1
#
_entry.id   AF-A0A1Y3B1B9-F1
#
_cell.length_a   1.000
_cell.length_b   1.000
_cell.length_c   1.000
_cell.angle_alpha   90.00
_cell.angle_beta   90.00
_cell.angle_gamma   90.00
#
_symmetry.space_group_name_H-M   'P 1'
#
loop_
_entity.id
_entity.type
_entity.pdbx_description
1 polymer ?
#
loop_
_entity_poly.entity_id
_entity_poly.type
_entity_poly.pdbx_seq_one_letter_code
_entity_poly.pdbx_strand_id
1 'polypeptide(L)'
;MLRSFRQYDPIRIAMASIYFACKYEDHPLPKDHLIQVSYLLINNYVKKQQPSHKLNKDDKEYIEYCDRLIMDENLMIQLLGFDNLRVTHFQVLVVESYSRNPIPGVSYDLYTAAYQIASELNRLTTLCLEYTAPFLAAVSIYLAACYKTIPVRKFNLD
;
A
#
# COMPACT_ATOMS: atom_id res chain seq x y z
N MET A 1 -7.18 -2.46 -12.37
CA MET A 1 -7.41 -2.69 -13.82
C MET A 1 -8.80 -3.25 -14.14
N LEU A 2 -9.37 -4.16 -13.33
CA LEU A 2 -10.62 -4.85 -13.68
C LEU A 2 -11.91 -4.00 -13.60
N ARG A 3 -11.87 -2.87 -12.89
CA ARG A 3 -13.01 -1.95 -12.71
C ARG A 3 -12.60 -0.52 -12.99
N SER A 4 -13.59 0.30 -13.35
CA SER A 4 -13.40 1.72 -13.68
C SER A 4 -13.61 2.62 -12.48
N PHE A 5 -12.78 3.66 -12.35
CA PHE A 5 -12.94 4.72 -11.35
C PHE A 5 -14.20 5.57 -11.56
N ARG A 6 -14.86 5.47 -12.71
CA ARG A 6 -16.18 6.11 -12.92
C ARG A 6 -17.31 5.37 -12.20
N GLN A 7 -17.13 4.07 -11.98
CA GLN A 7 -18.15 3.22 -11.37
C GLN A 7 -17.96 3.11 -9.85
N TYR A 8 -16.71 3.16 -9.38
CA TYR A 8 -16.38 3.01 -7.96
C TYR A 8 -15.59 4.21 -7.47
N ASP A 9 -16.01 4.76 -6.34
CA ASP A 9 -15.31 5.84 -5.65
C ASP A 9 -13.96 5.35 -5.11
N PRO A 10 -12.82 5.94 -5.55
CA PRO A 10 -11.49 5.55 -5.08
C PRO A 10 -11.33 5.59 -3.57
N ILE A 11 -11.99 6.55 -2.89
CA ILE A 11 -11.86 6.70 -1.43
C ILE A 11 -12.50 5.50 -0.74
N ARG A 12 -13.69 5.10 -1.19
CA ARG A 12 -14.40 3.92 -0.65
C ARG A 12 -13.60 2.65 -0.84
N ILE A 13 -13.08 2.44 -2.05
CA ILE A 13 -12.25 1.27 -2.37
C ILE A 13 -10.95 1.29 -1.57
N ALA A 14 -10.33 2.45 -1.35
CA ALA A 14 -9.16 2.56 -0.49
C ALA A 14 -9.45 2.14 0.95
N MET A 15 -10.58 2.57 1.53
CA MET A 15 -10.97 2.14 2.88
C MET A 15 -11.22 0.64 2.97
N ALA A 16 -11.94 0.07 1.99
CA ALA A 16 -12.15 -1.37 1.91
C ALA A 16 -10.83 -2.14 1.73
N SER A 17 -9.90 -1.61 0.92
CA SER A 17 -8.58 -2.20 0.70
C SER A 17 -7.75 -2.22 1.98
N ILE A 18 -7.76 -1.14 2.78
CA ILE A 18 -7.08 -1.09 4.08
C ILE A 18 -7.71 -2.08 5.05
N TYR A 19 -9.05 -2.10 5.15
CA TYR A 19 -9.76 -3.04 6.03
C TYR A 19 -9.41 -4.49 5.72
N PHE A 20 -9.42 -4.82 4.43
CA PHE A 20 -9.09 -6.14 3.92
C PHE A 20 -7.62 -6.50 4.16
N ALA A 21 -6.68 -5.61 3.84
CA ALA A 21 -5.25 -5.83 4.05
C ALA A 21 -4.92 -6.05 5.53
N CYS A 22 -5.51 -5.26 6.44
CA CYS A 22 -5.34 -5.43 7.88
C CYS A 22 -5.75 -6.84 8.36
N LYS A 23 -6.86 -7.38 7.85
CA LYS A 23 -7.28 -8.75 8.17
C LYS A 23 -6.31 -9.80 7.65
N TYR A 24 -5.78 -9.59 6.44
CA TYR A 24 -4.91 -10.55 5.78
C TYR A 24 -3.49 -10.58 6.36
N GLU A 25 -3.00 -9.44 6.82
CA GLU A 25 -1.69 -9.30 7.47
C GLU A 25 -1.70 -9.70 8.96
N ASP A 26 -2.75 -10.37 9.46
CA ASP A 26 -2.93 -10.73 10.87
C ASP A 26 -2.97 -9.53 11.86
N HIS A 27 -3.35 -8.35 11.38
CA HIS A 27 -3.52 -7.13 12.18
C HIS A 27 -4.95 -6.56 12.04
N PRO A 28 -6.00 -7.29 12.47
CA PRO A 28 -7.38 -6.92 12.20
C PRO A 28 -7.78 -5.61 12.88
N LEU A 29 -8.25 -4.66 12.08
CA LEU A 29 -8.75 -3.38 12.57
C LEU A 29 -10.25 -3.46 12.89
N PRO A 30 -10.72 -2.90 14.03
CA PRO A 30 -12.15 -2.81 14.30
C PRO A 30 -12.87 -1.98 13.22
N LYS A 31 -13.96 -2.50 12.68
CA LYS A 31 -14.79 -1.82 11.67
C LYS A 31 -15.19 -0.41 12.12
N ASP A 32 -15.65 -0.30 13.37
CA ASP A 32 -16.10 0.96 13.95
C ASP A 32 -14.98 2.01 13.96
N HIS A 33 -13.75 1.60 14.25
CA HIS A 33 -12.60 2.50 14.26
C HIS A 33 -12.28 2.99 12.84
N LEU A 34 -12.26 2.08 11.87
CA LEU A 34 -12.04 2.45 10.47
C LEU A 34 -13.09 3.44 9.97
N ILE A 35 -14.37 3.22 10.26
CA ILE A 35 -15.45 4.11 9.82
C ILE A 35 -15.31 5.50 10.44
N GLN A 36 -14.98 5.58 11.73
CA GLN A 36 -14.74 6.88 12.38
C GLN A 36 -13.56 7.62 11.76
N VAL A 37 -12.44 6.93 11.51
CA VAL A 37 -11.27 7.53 10.86
C VAL A 37 -11.59 7.96 9.42
N SER A 38 -12.29 7.11 8.65
CA SER A 38 -12.77 7.42 7.30
C SER A 38 -13.59 8.71 7.28
N TYR A 39 -14.55 8.81 8.19
CA TYR A 39 -15.46 9.95 8.30
C TYR A 39 -14.71 11.25 8.59
N LEU A 40 -13.76 11.21 9.53
CA LEU A 40 -12.90 12.35 9.84
C LEU A 40 -12.02 12.74 8.65
N LEU A 41 -11.38 11.78 7.98
CA LEU A 41 -10.51 12.04 6.83
C LEU A 41 -11.29 12.66 5.65
N ILE A 42 -12.45 12.12 5.32
CA ILE A 42 -13.29 12.61 4.23
C ILE A 42 -13.76 14.04 4.52
N ASN A 43 -14.28 14.30 5.73
CA ASN A 43 -14.81 15.62 6.04
C ASN A 43 -13.68 16.67 6.12
N ASN A 44 -12.56 16.34 6.76
CA ASN A 44 -11.44 17.27 6.93
C ASN A 44 -10.67 17.53 5.62
N TYR A 45 -10.32 16.49 4.86
CA TYR A 45 -9.43 16.63 3.70
C TYR A 45 -10.17 16.77 2.36
N VAL A 46 -11.31 16.10 2.20
CA VAL A 46 -12.05 16.10 0.92
C VAL A 46 -13.08 17.23 0.90
N LYS A 47 -13.94 17.30 1.92
CA LYS A 47 -14.98 18.34 2.01
C LYS A 47 -14.46 19.67 2.59
N LYS A 48 -13.28 19.65 3.23
CA LYS A 48 -12.69 20.80 3.94
C LYS A 48 -13.66 21.43 4.95
N GLN A 49 -14.44 20.60 5.62
CA GLN A 49 -15.43 20.99 6.60
C GLN A 49 -15.20 20.22 7.89
N GLN A 50 -15.23 20.91 9.02
CA GLN A 50 -15.24 20.22 10.30
C GLN A 50 -16.55 19.43 10.43
N PRO A 51 -16.48 18.13 10.76
CA PRO A 51 -17.68 17.35 10.97
C PRO A 51 -18.50 17.96 12.09
N SER A 52 -19.79 18.21 11.83
CA SER A 52 -20.69 18.91 12.75
C SER A 52 -20.98 18.11 14.03
N HIS A 53 -20.75 16.79 13.99
CA HIS A 53 -20.93 15.88 15.11
C HIS A 53 -19.99 14.67 14.96
N LYS A 54 -19.78 13.95 16.07
CA LYS A 54 -19.12 12.64 16.04
C LYS A 54 -20.14 11.60 15.57
N LEU A 55 -19.73 10.77 14.63
CA LEU A 55 -20.55 9.71 14.05
C LEU A 55 -20.89 8.66 15.13
N ASN A 56 -22.18 8.54 15.47
CA ASN A 56 -22.69 7.55 16.42
C ASN A 56 -23.16 6.29 15.70
N LYS A 57 -23.23 5.16 16.43
CA LYS A 57 -23.60 3.86 15.87
C LYS A 57 -25.05 3.78 15.39
N ASP A 58 -25.92 4.58 16.00
CA ASP A 58 -27.36 4.62 15.69
C ASP A 58 -27.68 5.56 14.52
N ASP A 59 -26.68 6.33 14.05
CA ASP A 59 -26.87 7.25 12.95
C ASP A 59 -27.04 6.48 11.64
N LYS A 60 -28.02 6.87 10.83
CA LYS A 60 -28.26 6.25 9.51
C LYS A 60 -27.02 6.28 8.62
N GLU A 61 -26.24 7.36 8.70
CA GLU A 61 -25.00 7.50 7.92
C GLU A 61 -23.95 6.46 8.34
N TYR A 62 -23.86 6.14 9.63
CA TYR A 62 -22.95 5.11 10.14
C TYR A 62 -23.32 3.73 9.63
N ILE A 63 -24.61 3.38 9.70
CA ILE A 63 -25.14 2.09 9.25
C ILE A 63 -24.87 1.94 7.75
N GLU A 64 -25.11 3.00 6.97
CA GLU A 64 -24.84 2.98 5.54
C GLU A 64 -23.34 2.82 5.21
N TYR A 65 -22.43 3.48 5.94
CA TYR A 65 -20.99 3.25 5.77
C TYR A 65 -20.57 1.83 6.12
N CYS A 66 -21.16 1.23 7.17
CA CYS A 66 -20.92 -0.17 7.52
C CYS A 66 -21.30 -1.11 6.38
N ASP A 67 -22.53 -0.97 5.86
CA ASP A 67 -23.07 -1.85 4.84
C ASP A 67 -22.28 -1.72 3.53
N ARG A 68 -21.94 -0.48 3.14
CA ARG A 68 -21.11 -0.22 1.97
C ARG A 68 -19.71 -0.81 2.10
N LEU A 69 -19.07 -0.69 3.28
CA LEU A 69 -17.74 -1.25 3.51
C LEU A 69 -17.74 -2.78 3.36
N ILE A 70 -18.75 -3.46 3.91
CA ILE A 70 -18.89 -4.92 3.80
C ILE A 70 -19.14 -5.33 2.34
N MET A 71 -19.96 -4.55 1.61
CA MET A 71 -20.21 -4.80 0.19
C MET A 71 -18.95 -4.63 -0.66
N ASP A 72 -18.19 -3.55 -0.44
CA ASP A 72 -16.96 -3.24 -1.17
C ASP A 72 -15.85 -4.27 -0.84
N GLU A 73 -15.76 -4.73 0.42
CA GLU A 73 -14.85 -5.82 0.81
C GLU A 73 -15.18 -7.13 0.08
N ASN A 74 -16.45 -7.55 0.09
CA ASN A 74 -16.87 -8.78 -0.61
C ASN A 74 -16.59 -8.70 -2.11
N LEU A 75 -16.80 -7.53 -2.72
CA LEU A 75 -16.46 -7.30 -4.11
C LEU A 75 -14.94 -7.43 -4.35
N MET A 76 -14.11 -6.86 -3.48
CA MET A 76 -12.65 -6.97 -3.57
C MET A 76 -12.19 -8.43 -3.51
N ILE A 77 -12.74 -9.21 -2.57
CA ILE A 77 -12.43 -10.64 -2.44
C ILE A 77 -12.79 -11.42 -3.70
N GLN A 78 -14.00 -11.19 -4.25
CA GLN A 78 -14.45 -11.83 -5.48
C GLN A 78 -13.57 -11.47 -6.68
N LEU A 79 -13.08 -10.24 -6.75
CA LEU A 79 -12.24 -9.77 -7.85
C LEU A 79 -10.80 -10.27 -7.78
N LEU A 80 -10.24 -10.38 -6.56
CA LEU A 80 -8.86 -10.81 -6.38
C LEU A 80 -8.68 -12.32 -6.52
N GLY A 81 -9.74 -13.11 -6.29
CA GLY A 81 -9.66 -14.56 -6.31
C GLY A 81 -8.86 -15.07 -5.11
N PHE A 82 -9.55 -15.75 -4.19
CA PHE A 82 -9.08 -16.18 -2.86
C PHE A 82 -7.65 -16.77 -2.79
N ASP A 83 -7.12 -17.31 -3.88
CA ASP A 83 -5.86 -18.06 -3.91
C ASP A 83 -4.59 -17.19 -4.06
N ASN A 84 -4.69 -15.94 -4.53
CA ASN A 84 -3.52 -15.07 -4.82
C ASN A 84 -3.39 -13.84 -3.90
N LEU A 85 -3.87 -13.95 -2.66
CA LEU A 85 -3.89 -12.81 -1.74
C LEU A 85 -2.53 -12.49 -1.08
N ARG A 86 -1.55 -13.40 -1.15
CA ARG A 86 -0.20 -13.16 -0.64
C ARG A 86 0.58 -12.24 -1.56
N VAL A 87 0.72 -10.98 -1.17
CA VAL A 87 1.51 -9.99 -1.91
C VAL A 87 2.93 -9.95 -1.34
N THR A 88 3.92 -10.30 -2.16
CA THR A 88 5.32 -10.06 -1.81
C THR A 88 5.68 -8.60 -2.05
N HIS A 89 5.91 -7.85 -0.97
CA HIS A 89 6.36 -6.47 -1.04
C HIS A 89 7.85 -6.38 -1.39
N PHE A 90 8.19 -5.59 -2.40
CA PHE A 90 9.59 -5.43 -2.82
C PHE A 90 10.44 -4.66 -1.81
N GLN A 91 9.81 -3.91 -0.89
CA GLN A 91 10.44 -3.34 0.29
C GLN A 91 11.09 -4.41 1.18
N VAL A 92 10.41 -5.54 1.38
CA VAL A 92 10.93 -6.67 2.18
C VAL A 92 12.19 -7.22 1.53
N LEU A 93 12.18 -7.36 0.20
CA LEU A 93 13.32 -7.86 -0.57
C LEU A 93 14.54 -6.93 -0.52
N VAL A 94 14.33 -5.61 -0.44
CA VAL A 94 15.42 -4.64 -0.21
C VAL A 94 16.08 -4.91 1.15
N VAL A 95 15.29 -5.07 2.22
CA VAL A 95 15.83 -5.35 3.56
C VAL A 95 16.49 -6.72 3.64
N GLU A 96 15.89 -7.73 3.01
CA GLU A 96 16.44 -9.09 2.95
C GLU A 96 17.76 -9.12 2.19
N SER A 97 17.89 -8.34 1.11
CA SER A 97 19.14 -8.23 0.35
C SER A 97 20.27 -7.66 1.22
N TYR A 98 19.98 -6.66 2.06
CA TYR A 98 20.96 -6.14 3.02
C TYR A 98 21.36 -7.19 4.07
N SER A 99 20.39 -7.94 4.60
CA SER A 99 20.66 -8.91 5.67
C SER A 99 21.35 -10.18 5.19
N ARG A 100 21.04 -10.68 3.99
CA ARG A 100 21.53 -11.98 3.50
C ARG A 100 22.74 -11.85 2.59
N ASN A 101 22.71 -10.91 1.65
CA ASN A 101 23.75 -10.72 0.64
C ASN A 101 24.09 -9.22 0.51
N PRO A 102 24.66 -8.60 1.56
CA PRO A 102 24.99 -7.20 1.53
C PRO A 102 25.99 -6.92 0.40
N ILE A 103 25.71 -5.88 -0.39
CA ILE A 103 26.63 -5.45 -1.44
C ILE A 103 27.90 -4.91 -0.75
N PRO A 104 29.10 -5.45 -1.05
CA PRO A 104 30.32 -5.01 -0.39
C PRO A 104 30.59 -3.54 -0.70
N GLY A 105 30.90 -2.75 0.33
CA GLY A 105 31.17 -1.32 0.22
C GLY A 105 29.93 -0.42 0.17
N VAL A 106 28.74 -0.97 0.39
CA VAL A 106 27.49 -0.20 0.50
C VAL A 106 27.10 0.02 1.96
N SER A 107 26.69 1.25 2.29
CA SER A 107 26.25 1.63 3.63
C SER A 107 24.75 1.35 3.87
N TYR A 108 24.38 1.26 5.16
CA TYR A 108 22.99 1.21 5.62
C TYR A 108 22.12 2.35 5.05
N ASP A 109 22.72 3.54 4.89
CA ASP A 109 22.03 4.71 4.32
C ASP A 109 21.55 4.49 2.89
N LEU A 110 22.26 3.67 2.11
CA LEU A 110 21.82 3.32 0.75
C LEU A 110 20.54 2.48 0.79
N TYR A 111 20.53 1.44 1.62
CA TYR A 111 19.37 0.55 1.75
C TYR A 111 18.16 1.27 2.34
N THR A 112 18.38 2.23 3.24
CA THR A 112 17.33 3.13 3.73
C THR A 112 16.74 3.98 2.60
N ALA A 113 17.60 4.56 1.76
CA ALA A 113 17.15 5.32 0.58
C ALA A 113 16.44 4.42 -0.44
N ALA A 114 16.92 3.20 -0.67
CA ALA A 114 16.30 2.22 -1.55
C ALA A 114 14.91 1.81 -1.05
N TYR A 115 14.73 1.62 0.27
CA TYR A 115 13.42 1.34 0.87
C TYR A 115 12.43 2.49 0.65
N GLN A 116 12.88 3.74 0.79
CA GLN A 116 12.07 4.92 0.53
C GLN A 116 11.67 5.00 -0.95
N ILE A 117 12.63 4.82 -1.86
CA ILE A 117 12.37 4.77 -3.31
C ILE A 117 11.38 3.65 -3.64
N ALA A 118 11.53 2.47 -3.01
CA ALA A 118 10.62 1.37 -3.22
C ALA A 118 9.17 1.74 -2.82
N SER A 119 9.00 2.40 -1.68
CA SER A 119 7.68 2.88 -1.24
C SER A 119 7.08 3.90 -2.21
N GLU A 120 7.90 4.81 -2.74
CA GLU A 120 7.47 5.79 -3.72
C GLU A 120 7.13 5.18 -5.09
N LEU A 121 7.89 4.17 -5.53
CA LEU A 121 7.57 3.42 -6.75
C LEU A 121 6.17 2.80 -6.66
N ASN A 122 5.82 2.20 -5.51
CA ASN A 122 4.48 1.63 -5.33
C ASN A 122 3.37 2.68 -5.32
N ARG A 123 3.67 3.90 -4.81
CA ARG A 123 2.69 4.97 -4.66
C ARG A 123 2.44 5.75 -5.95
N LEU A 124 3.51 6.03 -6.70
CA LEU A 124 3.50 6.96 -7.83
C LEU A 124 3.41 6.24 -9.19
N THR A 125 3.66 4.93 -9.23
CA THR A 125 3.71 4.18 -10.48
C THR A 125 2.83 2.93 -10.42
N THR A 126 2.53 2.36 -11.59
CA THR A 126 1.81 1.08 -11.72
C THR A 126 2.74 -0.11 -11.94
N LEU A 127 4.05 0.06 -11.73
CA LEU A 127 5.06 -0.94 -12.06
C LEU A 127 4.88 -2.27 -11.31
N CYS A 128 4.25 -2.24 -10.13
CA CYS A 128 3.92 -3.45 -9.36
C CYS A 128 2.93 -4.38 -10.09
N LEU A 129 2.24 -3.88 -11.13
CA LEU A 129 1.35 -4.67 -11.98
C LEU A 129 2.06 -5.22 -13.23
N GLU A 130 3.22 -4.66 -13.58
CA GLU A 130 3.95 -4.98 -14.81
C GLU A 130 5.19 -5.85 -14.55
N TYR A 131 5.86 -5.65 -13.41
CA TYR A 131 7.12 -6.29 -13.07
C TYR A 131 7.04 -7.03 -11.75
N THR A 132 7.90 -8.04 -11.59
CA THR A 132 7.98 -8.83 -10.36
C THR A 132 8.63 -8.06 -9.22
N ALA A 133 8.27 -8.37 -7.98
CA ALA A 133 8.82 -7.71 -6.79
C ALA A 133 10.36 -7.74 -6.71
N PRO A 134 11.08 -8.85 -7.03
CA PRO A 134 12.53 -8.86 -7.02
C PRO A 134 13.15 -7.88 -8.03
N PHE A 135 12.53 -7.71 -9.20
CA PHE A 135 12.99 -6.75 -10.20
C PHE A 135 12.85 -5.31 -9.68
N LEU A 136 11.70 -4.98 -9.08
CA LEU A 136 11.46 -3.65 -8.51
C LEU A 136 12.38 -3.34 -7.32
N ALA A 137 12.72 -4.35 -6.51
CA ALA A 137 13.70 -4.21 -5.44
C ALA A 137 15.09 -3.86 -6.02
N ALA A 138 15.56 -4.57 -7.05
CA ALA A 138 16.82 -4.25 -7.72
C ALA A 138 16.83 -2.84 -8.34
N VAL A 139 15.72 -2.43 -8.97
CA VAL A 139 15.55 -1.07 -9.51
C VAL A 139 15.64 -0.02 -8.40
N SER A 140 15.01 -0.25 -7.25
CA SER A 140 15.07 0.69 -6.13
C SER A 140 16.48 0.86 -5.56
N ILE A 141 17.26 -0.23 -5.47
CA ILE A 141 18.66 -0.20 -5.04
C ILE A 141 19.52 0.54 -6.07
N TYR A 142 19.31 0.26 -7.36
CA TYR A 142 20.02 0.94 -8.45
C TYR A 142 19.76 2.45 -8.44
N LEU A 143 18.49 2.86 -8.34
CA LEU A 143 18.11 4.27 -8.27
C LEU A 143 18.69 4.96 -7.04
N ALA A 144 18.69 4.28 -5.88
CA ALA A 144 19.33 4.80 -4.67
C ALA A 144 20.83 5.03 -4.88
N ALA A 145 21.51 4.10 -5.57
CA ALA A 145 22.94 4.20 -5.84
C ALA A 145 23.25 5.35 -6.79
N CYS A 146 22.45 5.53 -7.85
CA CYS A 146 22.53 6.69 -8.73
C CYS A 146 22.31 8.00 -7.95
N TYR A 147 21.30 8.05 -7.08
CA TYR A 147 21.01 9.24 -6.26
C TYR A 147 22.14 9.59 -5.29
N LYS A 148 22.80 8.58 -4.72
CA LYS A 148 23.95 8.74 -3.81
C LYS A 148 25.29 8.82 -4.55
N THR A 149 25.29 8.87 -5.88
CA THR A 149 26.49 8.89 -6.75
C THR A 149 27.47 7.76 -6.44
N ILE A 150 26.99 6.60 -5.98
CA ILE A 150 27.83 5.43 -5.71
C ILE A 150 28.08 4.78 -7.07
N PRO A 151 29.36 4.51 -7.44
CA PRO A 151 29.64 3.80 -8.67
C PRO A 151 29.07 2.40 -8.55
N VAL A 152 27.95 2.16 -9.24
CA VAL A 152 27.46 0.82 -9.50
C VAL A 152 28.43 0.21 -10.51
N ARG A 153 29.64 -0.16 -10.06
CA ARG A 153 30.54 -0.99 -10.87
C ARG A 153 29.69 -2.19 -11.28
N LYS A 154 29.69 -2.49 -12.58
CA LYS A 154 29.06 -3.69 -13.16
C LYS A 154 29.20 -4.80 -12.14
N PHE A 155 28.10 -5.22 -11.55
CA PHE A 155 28.07 -6.44 -10.75
C PHE A 155 28.56 -7.52 -11.74
N ASN A 156 29.84 -7.86 -11.67
CA ASN A 156 30.39 -8.98 -12.42
C ASN A 156 29.68 -10.19 -11.80
N LEU A 157 28.61 -10.59 -12.46
CA LEU A 157 28.11 -11.95 -12.38
C LEU A 157 29.19 -12.75 -13.12
N ASP A 158 30.17 -13.23 -12.36
CA ASP A 158 31.09 -14.26 -12.83
C ASP A 158 30.29 -15.52 -13.22
#